data_AF-I8U0K2-F1
#
_entry.id   AF-I8U0K2-F1
#
_cell.length_a   1.000
_cell.length_b   1.000
_cell.length_c   1.000
_cell.angle_alpha   90.00
_cell.angle_beta   90.00
_cell.angle_gamma   90.00
#
_symmetry.space_group_name_H-M   'P 1'
#
loop_
_entity.id
_entity.type
_entity.pdbx_description
1 polymer ?
#
loop_
_entity_poly.entity_id
_entity_poly.type
_entity_poly.pdbx_seq_one_letter_code
_entity_poly.pdbx_strand_id
1 'polypeptide(L)'
;MSRYVSHGRGGAGNIFSGESHTTPKDLVTPTIKQDIYTTGRGGSGNMVVNDPQRPEIARESQDVEAPPLRVEEAPHHTGRGGAANAYIPSPEEEKKAREEEEEQLRRIRTASRDRLKDAERAAEKRSESSSS
;
A
#
# COMPACT_ATOMS: atom_id res chain seq x y z
N MET A 1 31.65 -17.61 -11.22
CA MET A 1 31.82 -16.34 -10.47
C MET A 1 30.65 -16.17 -9.52
N SER A 2 30.90 -15.94 -8.23
CA SER A 2 29.84 -15.66 -7.25
C SER A 2 29.29 -14.24 -7.48
N ARG A 3 27.96 -14.09 -7.57
CA ARG A 3 27.30 -12.78 -7.66
C ARG A 3 27.14 -12.20 -6.25
N TYR A 4 27.55 -10.96 -6.06
CA TYR A 4 27.33 -10.23 -4.81
C TYR A 4 26.05 -9.41 -4.93
N VAL A 5 25.15 -9.55 -3.95
CA VAL A 5 23.88 -8.82 -3.91
C VAL A 5 23.88 -7.91 -2.69
N SER A 6 23.52 -6.63 -2.88
CA SER A 6 23.36 -5.67 -1.80
C SER A 6 21.89 -5.45 -1.46
N HIS A 7 21.56 -5.41 -0.16
CA HIS A 7 20.20 -5.12 0.32
C HIS A 7 20.22 -3.90 1.27
N GLY A 8 19.28 -2.96 1.10
CA GLY A 8 19.16 -1.79 2.00
C GLY A 8 20.21 -0.69 1.78
N ARG A 9 20.36 0.23 2.76
CA ARG A 9 21.29 1.39 2.68
C ARG A 9 22.71 0.98 3.09
N GLY A 10 23.71 1.39 2.32
CA GLY A 10 25.09 0.84 2.26
C GLY A 10 25.83 0.52 3.57
N GLY A 11 26.66 -0.52 3.50
CA GLY A 11 27.56 -1.04 4.55
C GLY A 11 28.02 -2.45 4.20
N ALA A 12 29.19 -2.89 4.69
CA ALA A 12 29.72 -4.23 4.36
C ALA A 12 28.82 -5.39 4.82
N GLY A 13 28.02 -5.18 5.88
CA GLY A 13 27.06 -6.16 6.39
C GLY A 13 25.84 -6.41 5.49
N ASN A 14 25.68 -5.61 4.43
CA ASN A 14 24.54 -5.69 3.51
C ASN A 14 24.89 -6.38 2.18
N ILE A 15 26.17 -6.78 2.02
CA ILE A 15 26.67 -7.43 0.81
C ILE A 15 26.80 -8.93 1.10
N PHE A 16 25.99 -9.72 0.42
CA PHE A 16 25.99 -11.17 0.59
C PHE A 16 26.56 -11.84 -0.66
N SER A 17 27.45 -12.81 -0.47
CA SER A 17 27.97 -13.67 -1.53
C SER A 17 27.13 -14.94 -1.59
N GLY A 18 26.17 -15.01 -2.52
CA GLY A 18 25.40 -16.23 -2.68
C GLY A 18 24.17 -16.11 -3.57
N GLU A 19 23.80 -17.23 -4.19
CA GLU A 19 22.49 -17.49 -4.78
C GLU A 19 21.45 -17.70 -3.66
N SER A 20 21.13 -16.64 -2.92
CA SER A 20 19.98 -16.69 -2.01
C SER A 20 18.72 -16.47 -2.84
N HIS A 21 18.15 -17.58 -3.33
CA HIS A 21 16.81 -17.55 -3.91
C HIS A 21 15.79 -17.36 -2.80
N THR A 22 15.03 -16.26 -2.85
CA THR A 22 13.91 -16.03 -1.94
C THR A 22 12.92 -17.18 -2.09
N THR A 23 12.64 -17.88 -1.00
CA THR A 23 11.60 -18.91 -1.01
C THR A 23 10.25 -18.26 -0.73
N PRO A 24 9.13 -18.89 -1.15
CA PRO A 24 7.79 -18.36 -0.84
C PRO A 24 7.55 -18.19 0.67
N LYS A 25 8.25 -18.95 1.53
CA LYS A 25 8.18 -18.83 2.99
C LYS A 25 8.75 -17.50 3.50
N ASP A 26 9.74 -16.95 2.80
CA ASP A 26 10.40 -15.69 3.18
C ASP A 26 9.54 -14.46 2.86
N LEU A 27 8.57 -14.62 1.96
CA LEU A 27 7.62 -13.57 1.57
C LEU A 27 6.38 -13.53 2.48
N VAL A 28 6.24 -14.48 3.41
CA VAL A 28 5.13 -14.52 4.35
C VAL A 28 5.30 -13.39 5.35
N THR A 29 4.37 -12.44 5.34
CA THR A 29 4.35 -11.37 6.32
C THR A 29 4.18 -11.97 7.73
N PRO A 30 5.08 -11.68 8.67
CA PRO A 30 4.96 -12.20 10.03
C PRO A 30 3.68 -11.69 10.70
N THR A 31 3.13 -12.41 11.67
CA THR A 31 1.93 -12.00 12.43
C THR A 31 2.31 -11.30 13.74
N ILE A 32 1.38 -10.53 14.31
CA ILE A 32 1.57 -9.90 15.62
C ILE A 32 1.36 -10.98 16.70
N LYS A 33 2.32 -11.11 17.62
CA LYS A 33 2.30 -12.13 18.68
C LYS A 33 1.87 -11.61 20.04
N GLN A 34 1.73 -10.29 20.18
CA GLN A 34 1.35 -9.65 21.44
C GLN A 34 -0.17 -9.71 21.62
N ASP A 35 -0.64 -9.86 22.86
CA ASP A 35 -2.07 -9.88 23.19
C ASP A 35 -2.74 -8.52 22.96
N ILE A 36 -1.97 -7.44 23.03
CA ILE A 36 -2.42 -6.07 22.79
C ILE A 36 -1.46 -5.42 21.80
N TYR A 37 -2.00 -4.76 20.78
CA TYR A 37 -1.23 -4.04 19.78
C TYR A 37 -1.79 -2.63 19.58
N THR A 38 -0.97 -1.75 19.01
CA THR A 38 -1.41 -0.41 18.61
C THR A 38 -1.79 -0.38 17.14
N THR A 39 -2.85 0.32 16.78
CA THR A 39 -3.21 0.58 15.36
C THR A 39 -2.31 1.65 14.72
N GLY A 40 -1.36 2.22 15.46
CA GLY A 40 -0.34 3.15 14.93
C GLY A 40 -0.83 4.56 14.58
N ARG A 41 -2.14 4.79 14.58
CA ARG A 41 -2.74 6.14 14.44
C ARG A 41 -2.51 6.90 15.75
N GLY A 42 -2.12 8.17 15.72
CA GLY A 42 -1.79 8.94 16.94
C GLY A 42 -3.01 9.20 17.84
N GLY A 43 -2.81 9.37 19.15
CA GLY A 43 -3.86 9.70 20.13
C GLY A 43 -3.92 8.77 21.36
N SER A 44 -4.76 9.10 22.35
CA SER A 44 -5.11 8.20 23.46
C SER A 44 -6.27 7.30 23.04
N GLY A 45 -6.05 5.99 22.88
CA GLY A 45 -7.10 5.02 22.55
C GLY A 45 -6.78 3.99 21.46
N ASN A 46 -5.52 3.88 21.02
CA ASN A 46 -5.16 3.06 19.86
C ASN A 46 -4.75 1.63 20.19
N MET A 47 -4.91 1.22 21.46
CA MET A 47 -4.56 -0.11 21.93
C MET A 47 -5.75 -1.06 21.74
N VAL A 48 -5.54 -2.13 20.99
CA VAL A 48 -6.56 -3.12 20.63
C VAL A 48 -6.09 -4.51 21.02
N VAL A 49 -7.02 -5.36 21.46
CA VAL A 49 -6.74 -6.76 21.76
C VAL A 49 -6.55 -7.54 20.47
N ASN A 50 -5.49 -8.33 20.40
CA ASN A 50 -5.20 -9.22 19.30
C ASN A 50 -6.07 -10.47 19.39
N ASP A 51 -6.75 -10.82 18.30
CA ASP A 51 -7.43 -12.10 18.17
C ASP A 51 -6.46 -13.10 17.50
N PRO A 52 -5.95 -14.11 18.24
CA PRO A 52 -5.04 -15.09 17.68
C PRO A 52 -5.66 -15.94 16.56
N GLN A 53 -6.99 -16.03 16.49
CA GLN A 53 -7.73 -16.77 15.47
C GLN A 53 -7.86 -15.96 14.17
N ARG A 54 -7.65 -14.65 14.22
CA ARG A 54 -7.82 -13.69 13.11
C ARG A 54 -6.65 -12.70 13.01
N PRO A 55 -5.39 -13.17 12.83
CA PRO A 55 -4.20 -12.31 12.81
C PRO A 55 -4.19 -11.27 11.67
N GLU A 56 -4.97 -11.49 10.61
CA GLU A 56 -5.13 -10.57 9.48
C GLU A 56 -5.80 -9.24 9.86
N ILE A 57 -6.71 -9.23 10.84
CA ILE A 57 -7.39 -8.00 11.29
C ILE A 57 -6.39 -7.05 11.95
N ALA A 58 -5.54 -7.61 12.81
CA ALA A 58 -4.52 -6.83 13.50
C ALA A 58 -3.53 -6.21 12.51
N ARG A 59 -3.27 -6.88 11.39
CA ARG A 59 -2.44 -6.35 10.30
C ARG A 59 -3.11 -5.22 9.54
N GLU A 60 -4.34 -5.45 9.08
CA GLU A 60 -5.12 -4.45 8.34
C GLU A 60 -5.29 -3.15 9.15
N SER A 61 -5.45 -3.26 10.46
CA SER A 61 -5.60 -2.09 11.35
C SER A 61 -4.31 -1.29 11.56
N GLN A 62 -3.14 -1.89 11.36
CA GLN A 62 -1.83 -1.23 11.40
C GLN A 62 -1.39 -0.72 10.04
N ASP A 63 -1.93 -1.30 8.96
CA ASP A 63 -1.62 -0.90 7.61
C ASP A 63 -2.15 0.52 7.34
N VAL A 64 -1.30 1.31 6.69
CA VAL A 64 -1.63 2.67 6.29
C VAL A 64 -2.27 2.59 4.92
N GLU A 65 -3.49 3.11 4.80
CA GLU A 65 -4.13 3.29 3.50
C GLU A 65 -3.24 4.15 2.60
N ALA A 66 -3.27 3.88 1.29
CA ALA A 66 -2.56 4.74 0.36
C ALA A 66 -3.03 6.19 0.61
N PRO A 67 -2.09 7.15 0.77
CA PRO A 67 -2.47 8.53 0.97
C PRO A 67 -3.40 8.96 -0.17
N PRO A 68 -4.39 9.82 0.12
CA PRO A 68 -5.30 10.28 -0.92
C PRO A 68 -4.48 10.84 -2.07
N LEU A 69 -4.87 10.47 -3.29
CA LEU A 69 -4.25 11.04 -4.48
C LEU A 69 -4.42 12.56 -4.40
N ARG A 70 -3.29 13.26 -4.31
CA ARG A 70 -3.28 14.71 -4.41
C ARG A 70 -3.54 15.06 -5.86
N VAL A 71 -4.70 15.64 -6.12
CA VAL A 71 -5.01 16.29 -7.38
C VAL A 71 -4.14 17.54 -7.45
N GLU A 72 -3.22 17.65 -8.41
CA GLU A 72 -2.28 18.78 -8.52
C GLU A 72 -2.89 20.07 -9.09
N GLU A 73 -4.22 20.22 -9.05
CA GLU A 73 -4.92 21.06 -10.04
C GLU A 73 -5.77 22.17 -9.44
N ALA A 74 -5.74 22.35 -8.12
CA ALA A 74 -6.31 23.56 -7.51
C ALA A 74 -5.31 24.72 -7.64
N PRO A 75 -5.78 25.97 -7.78
CA PRO A 75 -4.92 27.14 -7.64
C PRO A 75 -4.15 27.09 -6.32
N HIS A 76 -2.82 27.03 -6.40
CA HIS A 76 -1.96 26.83 -5.25
C HIS A 76 -0.70 27.69 -5.34
N HIS A 77 0.02 27.83 -4.23
CA HIS A 77 1.25 28.61 -4.18
C HIS A 77 2.47 27.70 -4.09
N THR A 78 3.43 27.88 -4.99
CA THR A 78 4.70 27.11 -5.03
C THR A 78 5.82 27.86 -4.31
N GLY A 79 5.59 28.31 -3.06
CA GLY A 79 6.61 29.03 -2.30
C GLY A 79 6.09 29.88 -1.15
N ARG A 80 6.96 30.73 -0.60
CA ARG A 80 6.67 31.57 0.58
C ARG A 80 6.36 33.01 0.16
N GLY A 81 5.07 33.32 -0.04
CA GLY A 81 4.54 34.67 -0.25
C GLY A 81 4.73 35.25 -1.66
N GLY A 82 3.86 36.19 -2.05
CA GLY A 82 3.92 36.93 -3.32
C GLY A 82 3.12 36.28 -4.48
N ALA A 83 2.48 37.11 -5.31
CA ALA A 83 1.63 36.69 -6.42
C ALA A 83 2.38 35.91 -7.52
N ALA A 84 3.70 36.08 -7.62
CA ALA A 84 4.54 35.37 -8.58
C ALA A 84 4.63 33.85 -8.32
N ASN A 85 4.25 33.40 -7.13
CA ASN A 85 4.25 31.99 -6.76
C ASN A 85 2.87 31.34 -6.92
N ALA A 86 1.85 32.08 -7.37
CA ALA A 86 0.53 31.53 -7.60
C ALA A 86 0.51 30.75 -8.93
N TYR A 87 0.30 29.45 -8.83
CA TYR A 87 -0.10 28.63 -9.98
C TYR A 87 -1.61 28.73 -10.14
N ILE A 88 -2.04 29.25 -11.30
CA ILE A 88 -3.44 29.29 -11.70
C ILE A 88 -3.51 28.50 -13.02
N PRO A 89 -4.09 27.29 -13.01
CA PRO A 89 -4.18 26.48 -14.21
C PRO A 89 -5.05 27.16 -15.26
N SER A 90 -4.69 26.97 -16.52
CA SER A 90 -5.52 27.37 -17.66
C SER A 90 -6.74 26.45 -17.80
N PRO A 91 -7.82 26.90 -18.47
CA PRO A 91 -9.00 26.06 -18.69
C PRO A 91 -8.74 24.76 -19.46
N GLU A 92 -7.65 24.68 -20.25
CA GLU A 92 -7.24 23.45 -20.93
C GLU A 92 -6.54 22.49 -19.96
N GLU A 93 -5.68 23.02 -19.10
CA GLU A 93 -5.03 22.25 -18.04
C GLU A 93 -6.06 21.69 -17.05
N GLU A 94 -7.06 22.48 -16.64
CA GLU A 94 -8.18 22.04 -15.77
C GLU A 94 -9.04 20.92 -16.38
N LYS A 95 -9.17 20.89 -17.72
CA LYS A 95 -9.90 19.80 -18.40
C LYS A 95 -9.07 18.52 -18.42
N LYS A 96 -7.79 18.62 -18.78
CA LYS A 96 -6.88 17.46 -18.85
C LYS A 96 -6.72 16.80 -17.48
N ALA A 97 -6.55 17.64 -16.48
CA ALA A 97 -6.64 17.35 -15.06
C ALA A 97 -7.83 16.44 -14.68
N ARG A 98 -9.03 16.91 -15.00
CA ARG A 98 -10.28 16.20 -14.74
C ARG A 98 -10.42 14.89 -15.52
N GLU A 99 -9.93 14.86 -16.76
CA GLU A 99 -9.91 13.64 -17.59
C GLU A 99 -8.96 12.58 -17.00
N GLU A 100 -7.77 13.00 -16.56
CA GLU A 100 -6.80 12.14 -15.88
C GLU A 100 -7.35 11.62 -14.55
N GLU A 101 -8.03 12.46 -13.77
CA GLU A 101 -8.73 12.06 -12.55
C GLU A 101 -9.78 10.97 -12.86
N GLU A 102 -10.62 11.18 -13.87
CA GLU A 102 -11.65 10.22 -14.25
C GLU A 102 -11.03 8.89 -14.73
N GLU A 103 -9.94 8.95 -15.50
CA GLU A 103 -9.21 7.76 -15.94
C GLU A 103 -8.58 7.01 -14.75
N GLN A 104 -7.96 7.73 -13.81
CA GLN A 104 -7.38 7.14 -12.61
C GLN A 104 -8.45 6.51 -11.71
N LEU A 105 -9.58 7.18 -11.49
CA LEU A 105 -10.72 6.64 -10.75
C LEU A 105 -11.28 5.38 -11.41
N ARG A 106 -11.38 5.36 -12.75
CA ARG A 106 -11.76 4.17 -13.51
C ARG A 106 -10.75 3.04 -13.30
N ARG A 107 -9.45 3.32 -13.34
CA ARG A 107 -8.37 2.34 -13.11
C ARG A 107 -8.42 1.74 -11.71
N ILE A 108 -8.63 2.56 -10.68
CA ILE A 108 -8.77 2.09 -9.28
C ILE A 108 -10.01 1.22 -9.14
N ARG A 109 -11.13 1.64 -9.72
CA ARG A 109 -12.39 0.87 -9.69
C ARG A 109 -12.25 -0.48 -10.38
N THR A 110 -11.58 -0.55 -11.53
CA THR A 110 -11.31 -1.82 -12.21
C THR A 110 -10.38 -2.71 -11.38
N ALA A 111 -9.30 -2.15 -10.84
CA ALA A 111 -8.37 -2.89 -9.99
C ALA A 111 -9.07 -3.44 -8.72
N SER A 112 -9.96 -2.67 -8.10
CA SER A 112 -10.75 -3.14 -6.96
C SER A 112 -11.73 -4.25 -7.34
N ARG A 113 -12.38 -4.13 -8.51
CA ARG A 113 -13.31 -5.16 -9.00
C ARG A 113 -12.60 -6.47 -9.31
N ASP A 114 -11.42 -6.39 -9.90
CA ASP A 114 -10.65 -7.58 -10.24
C ASP A 114 -10.13 -8.28 -8.97
N ARG A 115 -9.69 -7.51 -7.95
CA ARG A 115 -9.36 -8.07 -6.63
C ARG A 115 -10.53 -8.80 -5.96
N LEU A 116 -11.75 -8.27 -6.06
CA LEU A 116 -12.94 -8.93 -5.52
C LEU A 116 -13.26 -10.24 -6.25
N LYS A 117 -13.14 -10.25 -7.58
CA LYS A 117 -13.33 -11.48 -8.39
C LYS A 117 -12.30 -12.54 -8.09
N ASP A 118 -11.05 -12.15 -7.86
CA ASP A 118 -9.98 -13.08 -7.49
C ASP A 118 -10.21 -13.67 -6.09
N ALA A 119 -10.71 -12.87 -5.15
CA ALA A 119 -11.10 -13.34 -3.82
C ALA A 119 -12.30 -14.31 -3.87
N GLU A 120 -13.31 -14.04 -4.70
CA GLU A 120 -14.48 -14.91 -4.91
C GLU A 120 -14.07 -16.26 -5.53
N ARG A 121 -13.25 -16.24 -6.58
CA ARG A 121 -12.70 -17.48 -7.18
C ARG A 121 -11.83 -18.27 -6.21
N ALA A 122 -11.09 -17.59 -5.33
CA ALA A 122 -10.31 -18.25 -4.29
C ALA A 122 -11.20 -18.90 -3.21
N ALA A 123 -12.35 -18.29 -2.90
CA ALA A 123 -13.33 -18.85 -1.98
C ALA A 123 -14.07 -20.06 -2.58
N GLU A 124 -14.49 -19.98 -3.84
CA GLU A 124 -15.11 -21.10 -4.58
C GLU A 124 -14.19 -22.32 -4.60
N LYS A 125 -12.92 -22.15 -5.01
CA LYS A 125 -11.94 -23.24 -5.02
C LYS A 125 -11.72 -23.89 -3.64
N ARG A 126 -11.79 -23.09 -2.57
CA ARG A 126 -11.69 -23.62 -1.20
C ARG A 126 -12.91 -24.46 -0.84
N SER A 127 -14.11 -24.02 -1.21
CA SER A 127 -15.35 -24.77 -0.95
C SER A 127 -15.46 -26.08 -1.76
N GLU A 128 -14.94 -26.09 -3.00
CA GLU A 128 -14.86 -27.31 -3.81
C GLU A 128 -13.88 -28.32 -3.22
N SER A 129 -12.73 -27.85 -2.72
CA SER A 129 -11.71 -28.71 -2.08
C SER A 129 -12.12 -29.30 -0.74
N SER A 130 -13.05 -28.68 -0.01
CA SER A 130 -13.58 -29.21 1.26
C SER A 130 -14.75 -30.19 1.07
N SER A 131 -15.25 -30.31 -0.16
CA SER A 131 -16.42 -31.13 -0.50
C SER A 131 -16.04 -32.43 -1.23
N SER A 132 -14.73 -32.69 -1.41
CA SER A 132 -14.16 -33.90 -2.05
C SER A 132 -13.45 -34.78 -1.04
#